data_AF-A0A7C6TL27-F1
#
_entry.id   AF-A0A7C6TL27-F1
#
_cell.length_a   1.000
_cell.length_b   1.000
_cell.length_c   1.000
_cell.angle_alpha   90.00
_cell.angle_beta   90.00
_cell.angle_gamma   90.00
#
_symmetry.space_group_name_H-M   'P 1'
#
loop_
_entity.id
_entity.type
_entity.pdbx_description
1 polymer ?
#
loop_
_entity_poly.entity_id
_entity_poly.type
_entity_poly.pdbx_seq_one_letter_code
_entity_poly.pdbx_strand_id
1 'polypeptide(L)'
;MTFLSGLADADEVGRLLAKMRWGDAGRRTSETISMFLRSAVRRDEITDWLVLVPVPKDNTRWLAAPGLPTPVPVITRNRREGREDFVGSDRKHRAAALAVSLGGSIPRYGASATRGIVILSITSDSDPGGSSDIGPDDAIGLISIAVPSTSIVDDKKITWTVKNSDRPDDVTVDTGDHSG
;
A
#
# COMPACT_ATOMS: atom_id res chain seq x y z
N MET A 1 -1.66 17.48 -0.63
CA MET A 1 -0.94 16.35 -0.06
C MET A 1 0.28 16.13 -0.93
N THR A 2 1.43 15.96 -0.31
CA THR A 2 2.71 15.72 -1.00
C THR A 2 3.12 14.27 -0.72
N PHE A 3 3.99 13.71 -1.54
CA PHE A 3 4.57 12.39 -1.30
C PHE A 3 6.09 12.51 -1.22
N LEU A 4 6.69 11.86 -0.22
CA LEU A 4 8.08 11.44 -0.35
C LEU A 4 8.10 10.21 -1.25
N SER A 5 9.09 10.11 -2.14
CA SER A 5 9.19 8.99 -3.07
C SER A 5 10.61 8.46 -3.14
N GLY A 6 10.73 7.17 -3.39
CA GLY A 6 11.99 6.49 -3.68
C GLY A 6 11.73 5.18 -4.42
N LEU A 7 12.80 4.59 -4.95
CA LEU A 7 12.77 3.24 -5.51
C LEU A 7 13.35 2.26 -4.48
N ALA A 8 12.75 1.07 -4.42
CA ALA A 8 13.28 -0.06 -3.70
C ALA A 8 13.41 -1.26 -4.65
N ASP A 9 14.38 -2.12 -4.38
CA ASP A 9 14.60 -3.34 -5.16
C ASP A 9 13.41 -4.30 -5.03
N ALA A 10 13.23 -5.15 -6.03
CA ALA A 10 12.11 -6.07 -6.16
C ALA A 10 11.81 -6.89 -4.88
N ASP A 11 12.86 -7.36 -4.20
CA ASP A 11 12.75 -8.21 -3.01
C ASP A 11 12.37 -7.46 -1.73
N GLU A 12 12.59 -6.14 -1.66
CA GLU A 12 12.55 -5.40 -0.40
C GLU A 12 11.17 -5.41 0.25
N VAL A 13 10.10 -5.33 -0.56
CA VAL A 13 8.73 -5.37 -0.06
C VAL A 13 8.40 -6.74 0.54
N GLY A 14 8.84 -7.82 -0.11
CA GLY A 14 8.68 -9.17 0.42
C GLY A 14 9.43 -9.36 1.74
N ARG A 15 10.65 -8.81 1.84
CA ARG A 15 11.46 -8.84 3.08
C ARG A 15 10.82 -8.02 4.20
N LEU A 16 10.23 -6.86 3.87
CA LEU A 16 9.51 -6.03 4.84
C LEU A 16 8.32 -6.79 5.43
N LEU A 17 7.44 -7.34 4.59
CA LEU A 17 6.25 -8.06 5.05
C LEU A 17 6.61 -9.26 5.95
N ALA A 18 7.72 -9.95 5.66
CA ALA A 18 8.21 -11.07 6.46
C ALA A 18 8.75 -10.67 7.84
N LYS A 19 9.17 -9.41 8.02
CA LYS A 19 9.67 -8.87 9.31
C LYS A 19 8.55 -8.34 10.20
N MET A 20 7.33 -8.16 9.68
CA MET A 20 6.22 -7.59 10.45
C MET A 20 5.60 -8.61 11.40
N ARG A 21 5.15 -8.12 12.56
CA ARG A 21 4.31 -8.88 13.49
C ARG A 21 2.85 -8.72 13.10
N TRP A 22 2.30 -9.71 12.41
CA TRP A 22 0.90 -9.72 11.99
C TRP A 22 -0.03 -10.19 13.12
N GLY A 23 -1.18 -9.52 13.26
CA GLY A 23 -2.32 -10.03 14.03
C GLY A 23 -2.86 -11.34 13.44
N ASP A 24 -3.73 -12.02 14.19
CA ASP A 24 -4.18 -13.36 13.82
C ASP A 24 -4.96 -13.38 12.50
N ALA A 25 -5.79 -12.36 12.22
CA ALA A 25 -6.50 -12.29 10.93
C ALA A 25 -5.57 -11.95 9.76
N GLY A 26 -4.45 -11.26 10.03
CA GLY A 26 -3.48 -10.85 9.02
C GLY A 26 -2.46 -11.93 8.64
N ARG A 27 -2.15 -12.88 9.54
CA ARG A 27 -1.03 -13.82 9.39
C ARG A 27 -1.13 -14.66 8.11
N ARG A 28 -2.24 -15.37 7.90
CA ARG A 28 -2.42 -16.24 6.72
C ARG A 28 -2.40 -15.46 5.40
N THR A 29 -2.98 -14.26 5.41
CA THR A 29 -3.00 -13.36 4.25
C THR A 29 -1.60 -12.86 3.93
N SER A 30 -0.82 -12.49 4.95
CA SER A 30 0.56 -12.01 4.79
C SER A 30 1.50 -13.06 4.19
N GLU A 31 1.35 -14.33 4.57
CA GLU A 31 2.12 -15.44 4.01
C GLU A 31 1.80 -15.63 2.53
N THR A 32 0.51 -15.63 2.19
CA THR A 32 0.04 -15.76 0.81
C THR A 32 0.55 -14.63 -0.07
N ILE A 33 0.42 -13.38 0.39
CA ILE A 33 0.93 -12.20 -0.32
C ILE A 33 2.45 -12.29 -0.50
N SER A 34 3.18 -12.66 0.55
CA SER A 34 4.65 -12.79 0.49
C SER A 34 5.08 -13.86 -0.52
N MET A 35 4.38 -15.00 -0.57
CA MET A 35 4.64 -16.04 -1.59
C MET A 35 4.36 -15.54 -3.00
N PHE A 36 3.23 -14.85 -3.19
CA PHE A 36 2.86 -14.26 -4.48
C PHE A 36 3.91 -13.27 -4.97
N LEU A 37 4.31 -12.30 -4.13
CA LEU A 37 5.33 -11.30 -4.48
C LEU A 37 6.66 -11.95 -4.82
N ARG A 38 7.15 -12.90 -4.00
CA ARG A 38 8.38 -13.64 -4.32
C ARG A 38 8.30 -14.39 -5.64
N SER A 39 7.14 -14.96 -5.96
CA SER A 39 6.93 -15.67 -7.23
C SER A 39 6.97 -14.71 -8.42
N ALA A 40 6.32 -13.53 -8.31
CA ALA A 40 6.30 -12.51 -9.34
C ALA A 40 7.70 -11.93 -9.58
N VAL A 41 8.46 -11.66 -8.52
CA VAL A 41 9.87 -11.21 -8.62
C VAL A 41 10.74 -12.26 -9.30
N ARG A 42 10.62 -13.54 -8.93
CA ARG A 42 11.40 -14.62 -9.58
C ARG A 42 11.09 -14.78 -11.07
N ARG A 43 9.91 -14.33 -11.51
CA ARG A 43 9.48 -14.35 -12.93
C ARG A 43 9.78 -13.05 -13.66
N ASP A 44 10.50 -12.12 -13.03
CA ASP A 44 10.78 -10.76 -13.54
C ASP A 44 9.50 -9.96 -13.86
N GLU A 45 8.36 -10.37 -13.29
CA GLU A 45 7.08 -9.67 -13.43
C GLU A 45 7.07 -8.40 -12.56
N ILE A 46 7.89 -8.37 -11.49
CA ILE A 46 8.16 -7.20 -10.66
C ILE A 46 9.66 -6.99 -10.56
N THR A 47 10.16 -5.86 -11.04
CA THR A 47 11.61 -5.56 -11.08
C THR A 47 12.04 -4.49 -10.08
N ASP A 48 11.13 -3.61 -9.69
CA ASP A 48 11.33 -2.61 -8.67
C ASP A 48 9.99 -2.15 -8.07
N TRP A 49 10.10 -1.37 -6.99
CA TRP A 49 8.95 -0.76 -6.32
C TRP A 49 9.14 0.74 -6.22
N LEU A 50 8.14 1.51 -6.67
CA LEU A 50 7.99 2.88 -6.21
C LEU A 50 7.43 2.87 -4.80
N VAL A 51 8.17 3.41 -3.85
CA VAL A 51 7.71 3.63 -2.49
C VAL A 51 7.24 5.06 -2.34
N LEU A 52 6.01 5.25 -1.89
CA LEU A 52 5.42 6.55 -1.58
C LEU A 52 5.09 6.66 -0.09
N VAL A 53 5.50 7.76 0.53
CA VAL A 53 5.09 8.14 1.89
C VAL A 53 4.24 9.39 1.81
N PRO A 54 2.93 9.32 2.14
CA PRO A 54 2.07 10.49 2.08
C PRO A 54 2.40 11.46 3.21
N VAL A 55 2.51 12.74 2.86
CA VAL A 55 2.67 13.86 3.77
C VAL A 55 1.43 14.75 3.65
N PRO A 56 0.53 14.75 4.64
CA PRO A 56 -0.61 15.67 4.68
C PRO A 56 -0.14 17.12 4.49
N LYS A 57 -0.95 17.95 3.81
CA LYS A 57 -0.56 19.33 3.48
C LYS A 57 -0.30 20.16 4.75
N ASP A 58 -1.11 19.95 5.77
CA ASP A 58 -1.06 20.64 7.05
C ASP A 58 -0.63 19.65 8.15
N ASN A 59 0.37 18.81 7.86
CA ASN A 59 0.80 17.75 8.77
C ASN A 59 1.45 18.33 10.03
N THR A 60 0.72 18.29 11.14
CA THR A 60 1.20 18.71 12.46
C THR A 60 1.81 17.56 13.26
N ARG A 61 1.60 16.30 12.85
CA ARG A 61 2.03 15.12 13.60
C ARG A 61 3.25 14.47 12.95
N TRP A 62 4.34 14.43 13.69
CA TRP A 62 5.61 13.85 13.25
C TRP A 62 6.13 12.93 14.35
N LEU A 63 6.49 11.71 13.97
CA LEU A 63 7.12 10.77 14.87
C LEU A 63 8.64 10.96 14.77
N ALA A 64 9.24 11.45 15.85
CA ALA A 64 10.69 11.38 16.05
C ALA A 64 11.02 10.05 16.74
N ALA A 65 11.78 9.18 16.07
CA ALA A 65 12.18 7.88 16.61
C ALA A 65 13.72 7.78 16.71
N PRO A 66 14.26 7.19 17.79
CA PRO A 66 15.69 6.94 17.90
C PRO A 66 16.22 6.15 16.69
N GLY A 67 17.31 6.63 16.09
CA GLY A 67 17.93 6.00 14.92
C GLY A 67 17.40 6.46 13.56
N LEU A 68 16.34 7.27 13.52
CA LEU A 68 15.92 7.95 12.28
C LEU A 68 16.59 9.34 12.18
N PRO A 69 17.20 9.67 11.04
CA PRO A 69 17.84 10.99 10.86
C PRO A 69 16.81 12.12 10.74
N THR A 70 15.56 11.80 10.40
CA THR A 70 14.47 12.76 10.21
C THR A 70 13.16 12.21 10.78
N PRO A 71 12.31 13.06 11.39
CA PRO A 71 10.97 12.65 11.78
C PRO A 71 10.14 12.15 10.59
N VAL A 72 9.26 11.17 10.84
CA VAL A 72 8.38 10.60 9.83
C VAL A 72 6.96 11.12 10.00
N PRO A 73 6.23 11.40 8.89
CA PRO A 73 4.88 11.94 8.96
C PRO A 73 3.92 10.90 9.53
N VAL A 74 3.05 11.32 10.45
CA VAL A 74 1.97 10.48 10.95
C VAL A 74 0.64 10.98 10.40
N ILE A 75 -0.06 10.09 9.70
CA ILE A 75 -1.39 10.36 9.17
C ILE A 75 -2.47 9.98 10.18
N THR A 76 -3.64 10.62 10.05
CA THR A 76 -4.86 10.14 10.70
C THR A 76 -5.49 9.02 9.86
N ARG A 77 -5.95 7.97 10.53
CA ARG A 77 -6.62 6.84 9.87
C ARG A 77 -7.57 6.13 10.81
N ASN A 78 -8.86 6.24 10.54
CA ASN A 78 -9.86 5.57 11.36
C ASN A 78 -9.70 4.04 11.31
N ARG A 79 -9.86 3.42 12.48
CA ARG A 79 -10.13 1.97 12.59
C ARG A 79 -11.54 1.67 12.06
N ARG A 80 -11.74 0.47 11.57
CA ARG A 80 -13.09 -0.02 11.27
C ARG A 80 -13.76 -0.41 12.59
N GLU A 81 -15.02 -0.03 12.75
CA GLU A 81 -15.77 -0.31 13.97
C GLU A 81 -15.78 -1.83 14.29
N GLY A 82 -15.41 -2.19 15.51
CA GLY A 82 -15.35 -3.58 15.97
C GLY A 82 -14.25 -4.45 15.34
N ARG A 83 -13.26 -3.88 14.65
CA ARG A 83 -12.21 -4.64 13.96
C ARG A 83 -10.80 -4.14 14.25
N GLU A 84 -9.82 -5.05 14.11
CA GLU A 84 -8.40 -4.74 14.28
C GLU A 84 -7.79 -3.97 13.09
N ASP A 85 -8.48 -3.93 11.93
CA ASP A 85 -7.99 -3.30 10.71
C ASP A 85 -8.45 -1.85 10.52
N PHE A 86 -7.68 -1.12 9.71
CA PHE A 86 -7.91 0.28 9.40
C PHE A 86 -8.77 0.46 8.14
N VAL A 87 -9.39 1.63 8.00
CA VAL A 87 -10.04 2.01 6.74
C VAL A 87 -8.99 2.06 5.62
N GLY A 88 -9.35 1.56 4.43
CA GLY A 88 -8.43 1.45 3.29
C GLY A 88 -7.87 2.79 2.80
N SER A 89 -6.89 2.72 1.90
CA SER A 89 -6.21 3.89 1.31
C SER A 89 -7.20 4.86 0.64
N ASP A 90 -6.94 6.17 0.79
CA ASP A 90 -7.77 7.25 0.23
C ASP A 90 -7.77 7.22 -1.33
N ARG A 91 -8.80 7.78 -1.98
CA ARG A 91 -8.96 7.82 -3.45
C ARG A 91 -7.72 8.37 -4.15
N LYS A 92 -7.07 9.37 -3.55
CA LYS A 92 -5.84 10.00 -4.09
C LYS A 92 -4.65 9.04 -4.09
N HIS A 93 -4.53 8.20 -3.06
CA HIS A 93 -3.51 7.13 -2.99
C HIS A 93 -3.76 6.09 -4.10
N ARG A 94 -5.01 5.69 -4.29
CA ARG A 94 -5.39 4.71 -5.32
C ARG A 94 -5.15 5.22 -6.74
N ALA A 95 -5.44 6.49 -7.02
CA ALA A 95 -5.19 7.08 -8.34
C ALA A 95 -3.69 7.11 -8.70
N ALA A 96 -2.83 7.50 -7.74
CA ALA A 96 -1.38 7.46 -7.93
C ALA A 96 -0.88 6.02 -8.14
N ALA A 97 -1.39 5.07 -7.34
CA ALA A 97 -1.05 3.66 -7.49
C ALA A 97 -1.47 3.08 -8.86
N LEU A 98 -2.66 3.45 -9.33
CA LEU A 98 -3.18 2.97 -10.61
C LEU A 98 -2.32 3.40 -11.80
N ALA A 99 -1.93 4.68 -11.85
CA ALA A 99 -1.08 5.19 -12.93
C ALA A 99 0.26 4.44 -13.01
N VAL A 100 0.85 4.11 -11.85
CA VAL A 100 2.11 3.37 -11.77
C VAL A 100 1.92 1.90 -12.14
N SER A 101 0.86 1.25 -11.64
CA SER A 101 0.60 -0.16 -11.94
C SER A 101 0.32 -0.40 -13.43
N LEU A 102 -0.18 0.60 -14.14
CA LEU A 102 -0.38 0.59 -15.60
C LEU A 102 0.91 0.88 -16.40
N GLY A 103 2.05 1.06 -15.72
CA GLY A 103 3.34 1.36 -16.35
C GLY A 103 3.55 2.81 -16.74
N GLY A 104 2.77 3.73 -16.16
CA GLY A 104 2.89 5.16 -16.41
C GLY A 104 4.26 5.73 -16.05
N SER A 105 4.66 6.79 -16.76
CA SER A 105 5.91 7.49 -16.50
C SER A 105 5.83 8.33 -15.22
N ILE A 106 6.87 8.23 -14.38
CA ILE A 106 6.99 8.98 -13.14
C ILE A 106 8.17 9.95 -13.27
N PRO A 107 8.01 11.23 -12.91
CA PRO A 107 9.12 12.18 -12.89
C PRO A 107 10.32 11.61 -12.11
N ARG A 108 11.51 11.70 -12.69
CA ARG A 108 12.80 11.20 -12.18
C ARG A 108 13.00 9.67 -12.17
N TYR A 109 11.94 8.87 -12.27
CA TYR A 109 12.04 7.41 -12.23
C TYR A 109 11.67 6.71 -13.54
N GLY A 110 11.13 7.46 -14.51
CA GLY A 110 10.74 6.94 -15.83
C GLY A 110 9.48 6.07 -15.80
N ALA A 111 9.18 5.47 -16.95
CA ALA A 111 8.11 4.47 -17.09
C ALA A 111 8.67 3.06 -16.89
N SER A 112 7.84 2.15 -16.38
CA SER A 112 8.21 0.74 -16.25
C SER A 112 6.95 -0.13 -16.21
N ALA A 113 6.86 -1.11 -17.11
CA ALA A 113 5.75 -2.07 -17.15
C ALA A 113 5.81 -3.11 -16.02
N THR A 114 6.93 -3.22 -15.31
CA THR A 114 7.15 -4.20 -14.24
C THR A 114 7.33 -3.54 -12.86
N ARG A 115 7.03 -2.24 -12.75
CA ARG A 115 7.14 -1.51 -11.50
C ARG A 115 5.89 -1.69 -10.65
N GLY A 116 6.08 -2.22 -9.45
CA GLY A 116 5.05 -2.17 -8.42
C GLY A 116 5.05 -0.82 -7.70
N ILE A 117 4.00 -0.58 -6.91
CA ILE A 117 3.94 0.58 -6.01
C ILE A 117 3.55 0.16 -4.59
N VAL A 118 4.26 0.72 -3.62
CA VAL A 118 3.95 0.60 -2.20
C VAL A 118 3.67 1.98 -1.65
N ILE A 119 2.56 2.12 -0.94
CA ILE A 119 2.25 3.30 -0.15
C ILE A 119 2.43 2.93 1.31
N LEU A 120 3.45 3.51 1.93
CA LEU A 120 3.80 3.31 3.32
C LEU A 120 3.32 4.52 4.12
N SER A 121 2.46 4.30 5.09
CA SER A 121 1.98 5.34 6.01
C SER A 121 2.19 4.91 7.45
N ILE A 122 2.32 5.88 8.36
CA ILE A 122 2.38 5.61 9.80
C ILE A 122 1.15 6.26 10.45
N THR A 123 0.51 5.54 11.36
CA THR A 123 -0.61 6.02 12.19
C THR A 123 -0.34 5.69 13.66
N SER A 124 -1.12 6.30 14.55
CA SER A 124 -1.22 5.86 15.95
C SER A 124 -2.14 4.65 16.09
N ASP A 125 -1.77 3.72 16.96
CA ASP A 125 -2.60 2.59 17.38
C ASP A 125 -3.74 3.03 18.29
N SER A 126 -3.38 3.75 19.36
CA SER A 126 -4.28 4.16 20.44
C SER A 126 -5.13 5.40 20.10
N ASP A 127 -4.61 6.30 19.28
CA ASP A 127 -5.28 7.53 18.85
C ASP A 127 -5.19 7.75 17.32
N PRO A 128 -5.87 6.88 16.55
CA PRO A 128 -5.95 7.00 15.09
C PRO A 128 -6.57 8.32 14.59
N GLY A 129 -7.38 8.99 15.44
CA GLY A 129 -8.10 10.22 15.14
C GLY A 129 -7.23 11.47 15.24
N GLY A 130 -6.17 11.43 16.07
CA GLY A 130 -5.08 12.40 16.07
C GLY A 130 -5.18 13.55 17.04
N SER A 131 -5.63 13.25 18.26
CA SER A 131 -5.67 14.18 19.39
C SER A 131 -4.39 14.25 20.23
N SER A 132 -3.46 13.29 20.09
CA SER A 132 -2.28 13.12 20.94
C SER A 132 -0.97 12.89 20.18
N ASP A 133 0.14 13.19 20.84
CA ASP A 133 1.50 12.89 20.38
C ASP A 133 1.77 11.39 20.36
N ILE A 134 2.59 10.94 19.41
CA ILE A 134 2.84 9.52 19.17
C ILE A 134 4.28 9.19 19.52
N GLY A 135 4.44 8.18 20.38
CA GLY A 135 5.72 7.53 20.65
C GLY A 135 5.98 6.34 19.72
N PRO A 136 7.23 5.87 19.59
CA PRO A 136 7.58 4.72 18.74
C PRO A 136 6.76 3.45 19.05
N ASP A 137 6.40 3.22 20.32
CA ASP A 137 5.66 2.03 20.76
C ASP A 137 4.18 2.04 20.35
N ASP A 138 3.63 3.21 20.00
CA ASP A 138 2.24 3.41 19.55
C ASP A 138 2.14 3.53 18.02
N ALA A 139 3.28 3.53 17.32
CA ALA A 139 3.31 3.71 15.88
C ALA A 139 2.96 2.41 15.14
N ILE A 140 1.93 2.46 14.28
CA ILE A 140 1.55 1.39 13.37
C ILE A 140 1.86 1.77 11.93
N GLY A 141 2.59 0.89 11.24
CA GLY A 141 2.80 0.96 9.79
C GLY A 141 1.60 0.42 9.01
N LEU A 142 1.08 1.22 8.09
CA LEU A 142 0.07 0.83 7.12
C LEU A 142 0.72 0.69 5.75
N ILE A 143 0.53 -0.46 5.12
CA ILE A 143 1.11 -0.76 3.81
C ILE A 143 -0.02 -1.01 2.82
N SER A 144 -0.06 -0.23 1.74
CA SER A 144 -0.89 -0.54 0.57
C SER A 144 0.02 -0.92 -0.59
N ILE A 145 -0.30 -2.01 -1.28
CA ILE A 145 0.52 -2.56 -2.37
C ILE A 145 -0.35 -2.64 -3.62
N ALA A 146 0.15 -2.14 -4.74
CA ALA A 146 -0.39 -2.50 -6.05
C ALA A 146 0.74 -3.05 -6.92
N VAL A 147 0.45 -4.17 -7.58
CA VAL A 147 1.38 -4.87 -8.45
C VAL A 147 1.18 -4.41 -9.91
N PRO A 148 2.22 -4.47 -10.76
CA PRO A 148 2.09 -4.10 -12.16
C PRO A 148 1.06 -4.98 -12.86
N SER A 149 0.09 -4.36 -13.51
CA SER A 149 -1.02 -5.07 -14.15
C SER A 149 -0.69 -5.58 -15.54
N THR A 150 0.35 -5.03 -16.17
CA THR A 150 0.76 -5.33 -17.55
C THR A 150 1.74 -6.50 -17.64
N SER A 151 2.54 -6.75 -16.60
CA SER A 151 3.50 -7.86 -16.55
C SER A 151 2.95 -9.11 -15.84
N ILE A 152 1.97 -8.95 -14.94
CA ILE A 152 1.34 -10.06 -14.23
C ILE A 152 0.07 -10.49 -14.97
N VAL A 153 0.05 -11.73 -15.46
CA VAL A 153 -1.09 -12.33 -16.18
C VAL A 153 -2.31 -12.47 -15.25
N ASP A 154 -3.52 -12.17 -15.74
CA ASP A 154 -4.77 -12.05 -14.95
C ASP A 154 -5.16 -13.31 -14.17
N ASP A 155 -4.78 -14.50 -14.62
CA ASP A 155 -5.02 -15.77 -13.93
C ASP A 155 -4.27 -15.90 -12.58
N LYS A 156 -3.32 -15.00 -12.33
CA LYS A 156 -2.47 -14.97 -11.13
C LYS A 156 -2.69 -13.73 -10.26
N LYS A 157 -3.60 -12.83 -10.62
CA LYS A 157 -3.94 -11.67 -9.79
C LYS A 157 -4.83 -12.10 -8.63
N ILE A 158 -4.42 -11.76 -7.41
CA ILE A 158 -5.33 -11.82 -6.25
C ILE A 158 -6.24 -10.58 -6.35
N THR A 159 -7.37 -10.72 -7.03
CA THR A 159 -8.36 -9.65 -7.16
C THR A 159 -9.22 -9.60 -5.90
N TRP A 160 -9.00 -8.61 -5.05
CA TRP A 160 -9.88 -8.33 -3.91
C TRP A 160 -11.10 -7.55 -4.42
N THR A 161 -12.16 -8.27 -4.76
CA THR A 161 -13.45 -7.66 -5.07
C THR A 161 -14.03 -7.07 -3.79
N VAL A 162 -14.19 -5.75 -3.72
CA VAL A 162 -14.98 -5.12 -2.67
C VAL A 162 -16.42 -5.57 -2.91
N LYS A 163 -16.98 -6.39 -2.02
CA LYS A 163 -18.43 -6.67 -2.02
C LYS A 163 -19.15 -5.34 -1.90
N ASN A 164 -19.87 -4.96 -2.94
CA ASN A 164 -20.81 -3.85 -2.90
C ASN A 164 -21.88 -4.20 -1.84
N SER A 165 -21.98 -3.40 -0.77
CA SER A 165 -22.96 -3.62 0.30
C SER A 165 -24.40 -3.53 -0.20
N ASP A 166 -24.63 -2.82 -1.30
CA ASP A 166 -25.97 -2.56 -1.83
C ASP A 166 -26.42 -3.66 -2.81
N ARG A 167 -25.48 -4.49 -3.30
CA ARG A 167 -25.76 -5.64 -4.18
C ARG A 167 -24.77 -6.80 -3.92
N PRO A 168 -25.05 -7.65 -2.93
CA PRO A 168 -24.11 -8.69 -2.48
C PRO A 168 -23.85 -9.81 -3.51
N ASP A 169 -24.68 -9.93 -4.55
CA ASP A 169 -24.58 -10.96 -5.60
C ASP A 169 -24.06 -10.42 -6.94
N ASP A 170 -23.75 -9.13 -7.05
CA ASP A 170 -23.28 -8.51 -8.29
C ASP A 170 -21.74 -8.54 -8.32
N VAL A 171 -21.17 -9.59 -8.92
CA VAL A 171 -19.74 -9.59 -9.30
C VAL A 171 -19.62 -8.67 -10.51
N THR A 172 -19.46 -7.37 -10.25
CA THR A 172 -19.14 -6.41 -11.30
C THR A 172 -17.64 -6.41 -11.55
N VAL A 173 -17.25 -7.04 -12.67
CA VAL A 173 -15.96 -6.80 -13.30
C VAL A 173 -16.12 -5.52 -14.10
N ASP A 174 -15.32 -4.49 -13.82
CA ASP A 174 -15.19 -3.34 -14.72
C ASP A 174 -14.44 -3.80 -15.97
N THR A 175 -15.17 -4.42 -16.90
CA THR A 175 -14.70 -4.63 -18.26
C THR A 175 -14.81 -3.29 -18.95
N GLY A 176 -13.71 -2.54 -18.97
CA GLY A 176 -13.60 -1.35 -19.79
C GLY A 176 -13.80 -1.72 -21.26
N ASP A 177 -15.05 -1.74 -21.70
CA ASP A 177 -15.41 -1.88 -23.10
C ASP A 177 -15.17 -0.53 -23.77
N HIS A 178 -14.02 -0.43 -24.43
CA HIS A 178 -13.86 0.46 -25.56
C HIS A 178 -14.48 -0.19 -26.79
N SER A 179 -15.73 0.16 -27.06
CA SER A 179 -16.33 -0.04 -28.38
C SER A 179 -17.44 1.00 -28.62
N GLY A 180 -17.21 1.87 -29.61
CA GLY A 180 -18.22 2.74 -30.22
C GLY A 180 -18.01 4.23 -29.98
#